data_AF-D5CUH5-F1
#
_entry.id   AF-D5CUH5-F1
#
_cell.length_a   1.000
_cell.length_b   1.000
_cell.length_c   1.000
_cell.angle_alpha   90.00
_cell.angle_beta   90.00
_cell.angle_gamma   90.00
#
_symmetry.space_group_name_H-M   'P 1'
#
loop_
_entity.id
_entity.type
_entity.pdbx_description
1 polymer ?
#
loop_
_entity_poly.entity_id
_entity_poly.type
_entity_poly.pdbx_seq_one_letter_code
_entity_poly.pdbx_strand_id
1 'polypeptide(L)'
;MLTTLRREYAQLITSGGQLLLLLVGFKLESRTGWLWCLGSMSFVSLLAWYSTLYRLRAISGTPTSRIASAAQGYVELVGQGQVHGMPILSRYSNLPCLWCRYKLERKRSDNKGWNTEEQGENSAPFIVDDDTGKCVVDPQGAEILTRHKDSWTSGEYRYTEWRLLDIDTIYALGEFRTAGGSNTTLTQDELVKQVLSEWKMDNADLLKRFDLDNNGVLDMQEWMLARSAAKREAEKRLDEARAEPDINFMIKPPDGRLFLISNLDQDKLALRYKLWAWAHIVILFGALGVLAWLTRQP
;
A
#
# COMPACT_ATOMS: atom_id res chain seq x y z
N MET A 1 15.41 -0.89 1.52
CA MET A 1 16.32 -0.59 0.38
C MET A 1 15.81 -1.12 -0.97
N LEU A 2 15.00 -2.20 -1.02
CA LEU A 2 14.46 -2.79 -2.26
C LEU A 2 13.12 -2.20 -2.77
N THR A 3 12.50 -1.26 -2.04
CA THR A 3 11.16 -0.73 -2.38
C THR A 3 11.19 0.61 -3.12
N THR A 4 12.31 1.34 -3.08
CA THR A 4 12.44 2.71 -3.63
C THR A 4 12.65 2.76 -5.15
N LEU A 5 13.03 1.65 -5.79
CA LEU A 5 13.33 1.58 -7.23
C LEU A 5 12.13 1.24 -8.12
N ARG A 6 10.94 0.97 -7.56
CA ARG A 6 9.86 0.29 -8.30
C ARG A 6 8.93 1.19 -9.12
N ARG A 7 8.93 2.51 -8.90
CA ARG A 7 7.68 3.31 -9.01
C ARG A 7 7.44 4.15 -10.27
N GLU A 8 8.34 4.18 -11.25
CA GLU A 8 8.14 4.91 -12.53
C GLU A 8 9.29 4.59 -13.51
N TYR A 9 10.44 4.26 -12.93
CA TYR A 9 11.69 3.93 -13.61
C TYR A 9 11.64 2.63 -14.44
N ALA A 10 10.83 1.63 -14.09
CA ALA A 10 10.88 0.33 -14.76
C ALA A 10 10.50 0.40 -16.26
N GLN A 11 9.57 1.27 -16.65
CA GLN A 11 9.19 1.43 -18.06
C GLN A 11 10.12 2.37 -18.82
N LEU A 12 10.64 3.42 -18.17
CA LEU A 12 11.64 4.31 -18.77
C LEU A 12 13.00 3.60 -18.98
N ILE A 13 13.38 2.72 -18.04
CA ILE A 13 14.62 1.92 -18.11
C ILE A 13 14.52 0.84 -19.19
N THR A 14 13.35 0.24 -19.39
CA THR A 14 13.20 -0.79 -20.44
C THR A 14 13.24 -0.17 -21.83
N SER A 15 12.57 0.97 -22.07
CA SER A 15 12.68 1.68 -23.36
C SER A 15 14.07 2.27 -23.60
N GLY A 16 14.69 2.88 -22.58
CA GLY A 16 16.06 3.42 -22.69
C GLY A 16 17.12 2.33 -22.85
N GLY A 17 16.96 1.19 -22.17
CA GLY A 17 17.84 0.04 -22.28
C GLY A 17 17.78 -0.63 -23.65
N GLN A 18 16.60 -0.77 -24.24
CA GLN A 18 16.44 -1.27 -25.61
C GLN A 18 17.12 -0.35 -26.64
N LEU A 19 16.95 0.97 -26.52
CA LEU A 19 17.66 1.94 -27.37
C LEU A 19 19.18 1.87 -27.20
N LEU A 20 19.67 1.72 -25.97
CA LEU A 20 21.09 1.56 -25.69
C LEU A 20 21.64 0.29 -26.34
N LEU A 21 20.92 -0.83 -26.26
CA LEU A 21 21.32 -2.09 -26.92
C LEU A 21 21.42 -1.91 -28.44
N LEU A 22 20.49 -1.17 -29.05
CA LEU A 22 20.58 -0.84 -30.49
C LEU A 22 21.81 0.02 -30.79
N LEU A 23 22.07 1.07 -30.01
CA LEU A 23 23.24 1.94 -30.19
C LEU A 23 24.57 1.18 -30.03
N VAL A 24 24.63 0.25 -29.07
CA VAL A 24 25.79 -0.63 -28.88
C VAL A 24 25.95 -1.57 -30.07
N GLY A 25 24.85 -2.17 -30.56
CA GLY A 25 24.87 -2.98 -31.78
C GLY A 25 25.44 -2.22 -32.99
N PHE A 26 24.99 -0.98 -33.19
CA PHE A 26 25.53 -0.11 -34.24
C PHE A 26 27.03 0.18 -34.06
N LYS A 27 27.48 0.49 -32.84
CA LYS A 27 28.90 0.78 -32.58
C LYS A 27 29.82 -0.42 -32.71
N LEU A 28 29.32 -1.63 -32.43
CA LEU A 28 30.11 -2.84 -32.48
C LEU A 28 30.37 -3.32 -33.91
N GLU A 29 29.60 -2.85 -34.90
CA GLU A 29 29.69 -3.16 -36.35
C GLU A 29 29.95 -4.65 -36.67
N SER A 30 29.54 -5.55 -35.77
CA SER A 30 29.86 -6.97 -35.82
C SER A 30 28.60 -7.81 -35.70
N ARG A 31 28.54 -8.89 -36.49
CA ARG A 31 27.41 -9.83 -36.49
C ARG A 31 27.19 -10.43 -35.10
N THR A 32 28.25 -10.84 -34.42
CA THR A 32 28.19 -11.39 -33.06
C THR A 32 27.70 -10.35 -32.04
N GLY A 33 28.12 -9.08 -32.18
CA GLY A 33 27.61 -7.97 -31.37
C GLY A 33 26.10 -7.78 -31.52
N TRP A 34 25.59 -7.82 -32.75
CA TRP A 34 24.14 -7.75 -33.02
C TRP A 34 23.37 -8.93 -32.43
N LEU A 35 23.90 -10.16 -32.51
CA LEU A 35 23.26 -11.34 -31.92
C LEU A 35 23.09 -11.19 -30.40
N TRP A 36 24.14 -10.75 -29.69
CA TRP A 36 24.07 -10.51 -28.25
C TRP A 36 23.12 -9.37 -27.88
N CYS A 37 23.13 -8.28 -28.65
CA CYS A 37 22.24 -7.14 -28.40
C CYS A 37 20.77 -7.52 -28.61
N LEU A 38 20.43 -8.21 -29.70
CA LEU A 38 19.06 -8.64 -30.01
C LEU A 38 18.57 -9.75 -29.07
N GLY A 39 19.44 -10.68 -28.67
CA GLY A 39 19.12 -11.69 -27.65
C GLY A 39 18.81 -11.05 -26.30
N SER A 40 19.65 -10.11 -25.86
CA SER A 40 19.44 -9.35 -24.62
C SER A 40 18.17 -8.50 -24.69
N MET A 41 17.93 -7.85 -25.83
CA MET A 41 16.74 -7.03 -26.06
C MET A 41 15.46 -7.88 -26.00
N SER A 42 15.48 -9.08 -26.58
CA SER A 42 14.36 -10.04 -26.50
C SER A 42 14.10 -10.44 -25.04
N PHE A 43 15.14 -10.83 -24.30
CA PHE A 43 15.02 -11.22 -22.90
C PHE A 43 14.46 -10.09 -22.01
N VAL A 44 15.00 -8.88 -22.13
CA VAL A 44 14.51 -7.70 -21.40
C VAL A 44 13.06 -7.38 -21.75
N SER A 45 12.69 -7.49 -23.04
CA SER A 45 11.32 -7.24 -23.50
C SER A 45 10.32 -8.25 -22.95
N LEU A 46 10.70 -9.53 -22.84
CA LEU A 46 9.88 -10.57 -22.24
C LEU A 46 9.62 -10.30 -20.74
N LEU A 47 10.67 -9.95 -19.99
CA LEU A 47 10.53 -9.61 -18.56
C LEU A 47 9.69 -8.34 -18.36
N ALA A 48 9.88 -7.33 -19.22
CA ALA A 48 9.11 -6.08 -19.18
C ALA A 48 7.63 -6.31 -19.51
N TRP A 49 7.33 -7.17 -20.50
CA TRP A 49 5.98 -7.59 -20.82
C TRP A 49 5.32 -8.30 -19.63
N TYR A 50 5.99 -9.30 -19.04
CA TYR A 50 5.45 -10.05 -17.90
C TYR A 50 5.15 -9.14 -16.70
N SER A 51 6.09 -8.25 -16.36
CA SER A 51 5.93 -7.25 -15.30
C SER A 51 4.75 -6.31 -15.55
N THR A 52 4.62 -5.83 -16.79
CA THR A 52 3.53 -4.92 -17.20
C THR A 52 2.18 -5.65 -17.19
N LEU A 53 2.12 -6.90 -17.64
CA LEU A 53 0.91 -7.71 -17.65
C LEU A 53 0.45 -8.04 -16.22
N TYR A 54 1.38 -8.34 -15.32
CA TYR A 54 1.06 -8.55 -13.91
C TYR A 54 0.40 -7.31 -13.29
N ARG A 55 0.96 -6.11 -13.55
CA ARG A 55 0.38 -4.84 -13.09
C ARG A 55 -0.98 -4.56 -13.71
N LEU A 56 -1.12 -4.79 -15.02
CA LEU A 56 -2.40 -4.64 -15.72
C LEU A 56 -3.47 -5.54 -15.12
N ARG A 57 -3.14 -6.81 -14.83
CA ARG A 57 -4.08 -7.75 -14.21
C ARG A 57 -4.44 -7.35 -12.78
N ALA A 58 -3.50 -6.82 -12.01
CA ALA A 58 -3.79 -6.34 -10.66
C ALA A 58 -4.78 -5.16 -10.67
N ILE A 59 -4.59 -4.21 -11.59
CA ILE A 59 -5.40 -2.98 -11.70
C ILE A 59 -6.75 -3.23 -12.41
N SER A 60 -6.79 -4.06 -13.46
CA SER A 60 -8.01 -4.29 -14.23
C SER A 60 -8.79 -5.54 -13.80
N GLY A 61 -8.18 -6.41 -13.00
CA GLY A 61 -8.79 -7.67 -12.56
C GLY A 61 -9.50 -7.58 -11.21
N THR A 62 -9.38 -6.46 -10.50
CA THR A 62 -10.02 -6.24 -9.20
C THR A 62 -11.17 -5.25 -9.40
N PRO A 63 -12.43 -5.60 -9.11
CA PRO A 63 -13.52 -4.65 -9.21
C PRO A 63 -13.48 -3.65 -8.05
N THR A 64 -13.80 -2.38 -8.35
CA THR A 64 -13.95 -1.35 -7.32
C THR A 64 -15.07 -1.73 -6.35
N SER A 65 -14.75 -1.81 -5.07
CA SER A 65 -15.68 -2.12 -3.99
C SER A 65 -16.11 -0.84 -3.26
N ARG A 66 -17.32 -0.86 -2.69
CA ARG A 66 -17.79 0.18 -1.76
C ARG A 66 -17.25 -0.10 -0.36
N ILE A 67 -16.75 0.90 0.36
CA ILE A 67 -16.14 0.74 1.69
C ILE A 67 -17.12 0.08 2.67
N ALA A 68 -18.40 0.47 2.64
CA ALA A 68 -19.43 -0.09 3.51
C ALA A 68 -19.65 -1.61 3.35
N SER A 69 -19.31 -2.18 2.18
CA SER A 69 -19.60 -3.56 1.83
C SER A 69 -18.38 -4.30 1.25
N ALA A 70 -17.18 -3.75 1.43
CA ALA A 70 -15.95 -4.33 0.91
C ALA A 70 -15.68 -5.66 1.64
N ALA A 71 -15.30 -6.68 0.87
CA ALA A 71 -14.89 -7.96 1.44
C ALA A 71 -13.54 -7.79 2.18
N GLN A 72 -13.34 -8.59 3.23
CA GLN A 72 -12.03 -8.68 3.89
C GLN A 72 -11.00 -9.25 2.91
N GLY A 73 -9.80 -8.67 2.90
CA GLY A 73 -8.70 -9.08 2.02
C GLY A 73 -8.43 -8.10 0.88
N TYR A 74 -7.98 -8.60 -0.26
CA TYR A 74 -7.47 -7.75 -1.34
C TYR A 74 -8.58 -7.12 -2.17
N VAL A 75 -8.70 -5.80 -2.09
CA VAL A 75 -9.77 -5.04 -2.75
C VAL A 75 -9.25 -3.74 -3.35
N GLU A 76 -10.07 -3.17 -4.21
CA GLU A 76 -9.89 -1.87 -4.81
C GLU A 76 -10.93 -0.90 -4.23
N LEU A 77 -10.48 0.27 -3.79
CA LEU A 77 -11.30 1.36 -3.26
C LEU A 77 -11.02 2.65 -4.02
N VAL A 78 -12.06 3.46 -4.21
CA VAL A 78 -11.96 4.80 -4.79
C VAL A 78 -12.81 5.74 -3.96
N GLY A 79 -12.23 6.85 -3.50
CA GLY A 79 -12.95 7.84 -2.70
C GLY A 79 -12.15 9.13 -2.52
N GLN A 80 -12.73 10.12 -1.87
CA GLN A 80 -12.07 11.38 -1.55
C GLN A 80 -11.02 11.17 -0.46
N GLY A 81 -9.81 11.68 -0.68
CA GLY A 81 -8.76 11.72 0.34
C GLY A 81 -9.09 12.73 1.44
N GLN A 82 -8.88 12.37 2.71
CA GLN A 82 -9.08 13.24 3.86
C GLN A 82 -7.92 13.06 4.84
N VAL A 83 -7.59 14.11 5.58
CA VAL A 83 -6.57 14.04 6.62
C VAL A 83 -7.07 13.18 7.79
N HIS A 84 -6.24 12.29 8.31
CA HIS A 84 -6.49 11.60 9.57
C HIS A 84 -5.77 12.32 10.72
N GLY A 85 -6.48 13.17 11.45
CA GLY A 85 -5.88 13.99 12.50
C GLY A 85 -5.19 15.24 11.96
N MET A 86 -3.87 15.35 12.11
CA MET A 86 -3.09 16.50 11.64
C MET A 86 -2.53 16.25 10.24
N PRO A 87 -2.59 17.23 9.32
CA PRO A 87 -2.02 17.08 7.99
C PRO A 87 -0.50 17.00 8.09
N ILE A 88 0.11 16.19 7.24
CA ILE A 88 1.55 16.25 7.05
C ILE A 88 1.87 17.43 6.12
N LEU A 89 3.07 17.99 6.28
CA LEU A 89 3.56 19.05 5.42
C LEU A 89 4.55 18.48 4.40
N SER A 90 4.47 19.00 3.18
CA SER A 90 5.52 18.78 2.19
C SER A 90 6.84 19.39 2.66
N ARG A 91 7.95 18.78 2.28
CA ARG A 91 9.27 19.07 2.85
C ARG A 91 9.77 20.48 2.56
N TYR A 92 9.57 20.97 1.34
CA TYR A 92 10.13 22.22 0.84
C TYR A 92 9.08 23.31 0.68
N SER A 93 7.88 22.97 0.18
CA SER A 93 6.80 23.95 0.00
C SER A 93 5.91 24.16 1.24
N ASN A 94 6.06 23.34 2.30
CA ASN A 94 5.23 23.38 3.52
C ASN A 94 3.72 23.35 3.25
N LEU A 95 3.31 22.68 2.17
CA LEU A 95 1.90 22.54 1.81
C LEU A 95 1.29 21.37 2.58
N PRO A 96 0.10 21.54 3.19
CA PRO A 96 -0.67 20.44 3.75
C PRO A 96 -0.95 19.38 2.68
N CYS A 97 -0.65 18.13 2.99
CA CYS A 97 -0.84 17.00 2.10
C CYS A 97 -1.11 15.72 2.90
N LEU A 98 -1.57 14.68 2.21
CA LEU A 98 -1.79 13.34 2.77
C LEU A 98 -0.51 12.50 2.73
N TRP A 99 0.31 12.73 1.72
CA TRP A 99 1.59 12.06 1.50
C TRP A 99 2.52 12.99 0.73
N CYS A 100 3.83 12.95 1.04
CA CYS A 100 4.84 13.69 0.29
C CYS A 100 6.10 12.85 0.07
N ARG A 101 6.61 12.81 -1.16
CA ARG A 101 7.98 12.39 -1.48
C ARG A 101 8.76 13.60 -1.97
N TYR A 102 10.01 13.69 -1.57
CA TYR A 102 10.86 14.83 -1.92
C TYR A 102 12.25 14.38 -2.35
N LYS A 103 12.88 15.20 -3.19
CA LYS A 103 14.23 15.00 -3.69
C LYS A 103 14.94 16.35 -3.87
N LEU A 104 16.11 16.49 -3.27
CA LEU A 104 17.05 17.58 -3.50
C LEU A 104 18.23 17.07 -4.31
N GLU A 105 18.53 17.78 -5.38
CA GLU A 105 19.67 17.49 -6.22
C GLU A 105 20.53 18.73 -6.41
N ARG A 106 21.85 18.57 -6.36
CA ARG A 106 22.80 19.63 -6.66
C ARG A 106 23.40 19.43 -8.04
N LYS A 107 23.57 20.51 -8.76
CA LYS A 107 24.23 20.54 -10.07
C LYS A 107 25.71 20.14 -9.91
N ARG A 108 26.19 19.27 -10.80
CA ARG A 108 27.59 18.85 -10.81
C ARG A 108 28.49 19.95 -11.35
N SER A 109 29.71 20.03 -10.83
CA SER A 109 30.74 20.99 -11.26
C SER A 109 31.13 20.84 -12.73
N ASP A 110 30.99 19.65 -13.30
CA ASP A 110 31.24 19.35 -14.72
C ASP A 110 30.08 19.77 -15.64
N ASN A 111 28.99 20.31 -15.09
CA ASN A 111 27.76 20.68 -15.81
C ASN A 111 27.09 19.49 -16.54
N LYS A 112 27.47 18.24 -16.25
CA LYS A 112 26.98 17.01 -16.93
C LYS A 112 25.88 16.29 -16.17
N GLY A 113 25.26 16.93 -15.16
CA GLY A 113 24.08 16.39 -14.51
C GLY A 113 23.88 16.86 -13.10
N TRP A 114 23.12 16.05 -12.36
CA TRP A 114 22.64 16.33 -11.02
C TRP A 114 23.12 15.22 -10.07
N ASN A 115 23.51 15.60 -8.85
CA ASN A 115 23.81 14.67 -7.77
C ASN A 115 22.71 14.75 -6.72
N THR A 116 22.15 13.63 -6.29
CA THR A 116 21.13 13.63 -5.25
C THR A 116 21.79 13.82 -3.88
N GLU A 117 21.41 14.88 -3.17
CA GLU A 117 21.94 15.18 -1.83
C GLU A 117 20.97 14.77 -0.72
N GLU A 118 19.66 14.94 -0.95
CA GLU A 118 18.62 14.56 0.01
C GLU A 118 17.45 13.90 -0.74
N GLN A 119 16.86 12.86 -0.17
CA GLN A 119 15.60 12.31 -0.63
C GLN A 119 14.89 11.60 0.51
N GLY A 120 13.56 11.58 0.48
CA GLY A 120 12.77 10.95 1.52
C GLY A 120 11.28 10.94 1.21
N GLU A 121 10.53 10.36 2.13
CA GLU A 121 9.07 10.32 2.12
C GLU A 121 8.57 10.74 3.50
N ASN A 122 7.66 11.72 3.54
CA ASN A 122 6.83 12.04 4.69
C ASN A 122 5.48 11.35 4.47
N SER A 123 5.10 10.49 5.40
CA SER A 123 3.88 9.70 5.29
C SER A 123 3.22 9.55 6.66
N ALA A 124 1.90 9.67 6.68
CA ALA A 124 1.06 9.31 7.81
C ALA A 124 -0.20 8.60 7.26
N PRO A 125 -0.91 7.83 8.10
CA PRO A 125 -2.22 7.34 7.73
C PRO A 125 -3.14 8.50 7.34
N PHE A 126 -3.99 8.27 6.35
CA PHE A 126 -5.01 9.22 5.92
C PHE A 126 -6.32 8.48 5.65
N ILE A 127 -7.42 9.20 5.47
CA ILE A 127 -8.73 8.60 5.23
C ILE A 127 -9.05 8.65 3.73
N VAL A 128 -9.68 7.58 3.23
CA VAL A 128 -10.42 7.57 1.98
C VAL A 128 -11.90 7.42 2.32
N ASP A 129 -12.73 8.28 1.75
CA ASP A 129 -14.17 8.35 1.96
C ASP A 129 -14.89 8.22 0.61
N ASP A 130 -15.68 7.16 0.43
CA ASP A 130 -16.37 6.86 -0.82
C ASP A 130 -17.88 7.17 -0.77
N ASP A 131 -18.29 8.00 0.18
CA ASP A 131 -19.67 8.32 0.56
C ASP A 131 -20.42 7.18 1.28
N THR A 132 -19.95 5.93 1.19
CA THR A 132 -20.57 4.79 1.88
C THR A 132 -19.90 4.47 3.20
N GLY A 133 -18.60 4.75 3.31
CA GLY A 133 -17.85 4.56 4.54
C GLY A 133 -16.46 5.19 4.47
N LYS A 134 -15.77 5.14 5.60
CA LYS A 134 -14.40 5.63 5.72
C LYS A 134 -13.43 4.48 5.89
N CYS A 135 -12.29 4.57 5.22
CA CYS A 135 -11.20 3.63 5.33
C CYS A 135 -9.90 4.39 5.63
N VAL A 136 -9.22 4.01 6.71
CA VAL A 136 -7.90 4.52 7.05
C VAL A 136 -6.87 3.80 6.19
N VAL A 137 -6.21 4.53 5.29
CA VAL A 137 -5.16 4.02 4.43
C VAL A 137 -3.81 4.29 5.08
N ASP A 138 -3.05 3.23 5.35
CA ASP A 138 -1.64 3.35 5.71
C ASP A 138 -0.77 3.31 4.43
N PRO A 139 -0.13 4.42 4.02
CA PRO A 139 0.69 4.46 2.81
C PRO A 139 1.99 3.64 2.93
N GLN A 140 2.33 3.09 4.10
CA GLN A 140 3.59 2.39 4.30
C GLN A 140 3.75 1.21 3.33
N GLY A 141 4.79 1.28 2.50
CA GLY A 141 5.10 0.24 1.52
C GLY A 141 4.20 0.24 0.27
N ALA A 142 3.26 1.17 0.15
CA ALA A 142 2.44 1.36 -1.04
C ALA A 142 3.27 1.89 -2.20
N GLU A 143 3.04 1.44 -3.42
CA GLU A 143 3.46 2.16 -4.61
C GLU A 143 2.56 3.39 -4.79
N ILE A 144 3.13 4.59 -4.78
CA ILE A 144 2.35 5.83 -4.87
C ILE A 144 2.62 6.53 -6.20
N LEU A 145 1.55 6.71 -6.98
CA LEU A 145 1.58 7.41 -8.27
C LEU A 145 0.73 8.68 -8.17
N THR A 146 1.35 9.83 -8.42
CA THR A 146 0.64 11.12 -8.32
C THR A 146 0.84 12.01 -9.53
N ARG A 147 -0.21 12.75 -9.92
CA ARG A 147 -0.14 13.84 -10.89
C ARG A 147 0.51 15.11 -10.33
N HIS A 148 0.50 15.30 -9.01
CA HIS A 148 1.05 16.49 -8.38
C HIS A 148 2.56 16.33 -8.21
N LYS A 149 3.30 16.90 -9.15
CA LYS A 149 4.76 16.93 -9.14
C LYS A 149 5.24 18.33 -9.46
N ASP A 150 5.93 18.94 -8.50
CA ASP A 150 6.58 20.24 -8.70
C ASP A 150 8.09 20.05 -8.72
N SER A 151 8.76 20.77 -9.61
CA SER A 151 10.21 20.85 -9.64
C SER A 151 10.66 22.25 -10.01
N TRP A 152 11.59 22.78 -9.22
CA TRP A 152 12.15 24.11 -9.43
C TRP A 152 13.63 24.12 -9.08
N THR A 153 14.34 25.11 -9.63
CA THR A 153 15.77 25.29 -9.40
C THR A 153 15.98 26.59 -8.64
N SER A 154 16.84 26.56 -7.62
CA SER A 154 17.32 27.73 -6.89
C SER A 154 18.84 27.64 -6.73
N GLY A 155 19.57 28.53 -7.38
CA GLY A 155 21.03 28.44 -7.49
C GLY A 155 21.48 27.12 -8.12
N GLU A 156 22.38 26.42 -7.44
CA GLU A 156 22.91 25.13 -7.88
C GLU A 156 22.02 23.94 -7.49
N TYR A 157 20.84 24.18 -6.91
CA TYR A 157 19.97 23.14 -6.37
C TYR A 157 18.68 23.00 -7.18
N ARG A 158 18.27 21.76 -7.44
CA ARG A 158 16.96 21.37 -7.97
C ARG A 158 16.17 20.66 -6.88
N TYR A 159 15.00 21.20 -6.59
CA TYR A 159 14.04 20.63 -5.67
C TYR A 159 12.97 19.91 -6.48
N THR A 160 12.52 18.75 -6.00
CA THR A 160 11.38 18.04 -6.58
C THR A 160 10.51 17.49 -5.46
N GLU A 161 9.20 17.73 -5.55
CA GLU A 161 8.21 17.20 -4.61
C GLU A 161 7.06 16.52 -5.35
N TRP A 162 6.63 15.38 -4.84
CA TRP A 162 5.43 14.65 -5.26
C TRP A 162 4.48 14.58 -4.08
N ARG A 163 3.20 14.86 -4.29
CA ARG A 163 2.22 14.94 -3.19
C ARG A 163 0.91 14.24 -3.51
N LEU A 164 0.23 13.74 -2.49
CA LEU A 164 -1.22 13.48 -2.54
C LEU A 164 -1.91 14.55 -1.71
N LEU A 165 -2.97 15.15 -2.24
CA LEU A 165 -3.70 16.24 -1.59
C LEU A 165 -5.06 15.74 -1.09
N ASP A 166 -5.64 16.44 -0.12
CA ASP A 166 -7.01 16.18 0.38
C ASP A 166 -8.10 16.53 -0.64
N ILE A 167 -7.78 17.33 -1.66
CA ILE A 167 -8.67 17.57 -2.80
C ILE A 167 -8.68 16.41 -3.81
N ASP A 168 -7.80 15.42 -3.68
CA ASP A 168 -7.72 14.32 -4.64
C ASP A 168 -8.75 13.22 -4.37
N THR A 169 -9.36 12.73 -5.44
CA THR A 169 -9.92 11.39 -5.46
C THR A 169 -8.77 10.38 -5.47
N ILE A 170 -8.73 9.55 -4.43
CA ILE A 170 -7.71 8.53 -4.20
C ILE A 170 -8.25 7.17 -4.62
N TYR A 171 -7.51 6.54 -5.51
CA TYR A 171 -7.56 5.12 -5.83
C TYR A 171 -6.60 4.37 -4.89
N ALA A 172 -7.06 3.31 -4.23
CA ALA A 172 -6.26 2.44 -3.39
C ALA A 172 -6.55 0.97 -3.68
N LEU A 173 -5.50 0.20 -3.96
CA LEU A 173 -5.56 -1.24 -4.21
C LEU A 173 -4.63 -1.94 -3.21
N GLY A 174 -5.18 -2.73 -2.31
CA GLY A 174 -4.41 -3.34 -1.21
C GLY A 174 -5.25 -4.27 -0.34
N GLU A 175 -4.75 -4.57 0.86
CA GLU A 175 -5.42 -5.44 1.82
C GLU A 175 -6.34 -4.62 2.72
N PHE A 176 -7.65 -4.86 2.60
CA PHE A 176 -8.69 -4.29 3.43
C PHE A 176 -8.98 -5.15 4.65
N ARG A 177 -9.04 -4.49 5.81
CA ARG A 177 -9.34 -5.12 7.09
C ARG A 177 -10.30 -4.27 7.89
N THR A 178 -11.21 -4.89 8.62
CA THR A 178 -12.08 -4.21 9.57
C THR A 178 -11.70 -4.63 10.98
N ALA A 179 -11.48 -3.68 11.87
CA ALA A 179 -11.29 -3.94 13.30
C ALA A 179 -12.31 -3.13 14.10
N GLY A 180 -12.89 -3.75 15.12
CA GLY A 180 -13.96 -3.15 15.92
C GLY A 180 -14.90 -4.21 16.47
N GLY A 181 -16.08 -3.77 16.92
CA GLY A 181 -17.03 -4.62 17.62
C GLY A 181 -17.56 -5.79 16.79
N SER A 182 -17.74 -5.62 15.47
CA SER A 182 -18.28 -6.69 14.62
C SER A 182 -17.34 -7.89 14.46
N ASN A 183 -16.03 -7.65 14.59
CA ASN A 183 -14.97 -8.64 14.42
C ASN A 183 -14.33 -9.07 15.75
N THR A 184 -14.94 -8.74 16.88
CA THR A 184 -14.47 -9.14 18.21
C THR A 184 -14.46 -10.67 18.34
N THR A 185 -13.29 -11.25 18.64
CA THR A 185 -13.12 -12.68 18.91
C THR A 185 -13.38 -13.06 20.37
N LEU A 186 -13.70 -12.08 21.24
CA LEU A 186 -13.95 -12.30 22.66
C LEU A 186 -15.17 -13.20 22.84
N THR A 187 -14.97 -14.28 23.59
CA THR A 187 -16.08 -15.16 23.99
C THR A 187 -16.60 -14.79 25.37
N GLN A 188 -17.88 -15.08 25.60
CA GLN A 188 -18.49 -14.89 26.92
C GLN A 188 -17.72 -15.63 28.02
N ASP A 189 -17.26 -16.87 27.75
CA ASP A 189 -16.56 -17.70 28.73
C ASP A 189 -15.18 -17.12 29.12
N GLU A 190 -14.45 -16.54 28.17
CA GLU A 190 -13.19 -15.85 28.44
C GLU A 190 -13.42 -14.62 29.32
N LEU A 191 -14.44 -13.82 29.01
CA LEU A 191 -14.80 -12.65 29.80
C LEU A 191 -15.27 -13.03 31.21
N VAL A 192 -16.02 -14.13 31.38
CA VAL A 192 -16.39 -14.62 32.71
C VAL A 192 -15.15 -14.99 33.53
N LYS A 193 -14.18 -15.69 32.92
CA LYS A 193 -12.92 -16.04 33.59
C LYS A 193 -12.13 -14.79 33.98
N GLN A 194 -12.08 -13.79 33.08
CA GLN A 194 -11.41 -12.53 33.34
C GLN A 194 -12.06 -11.77 34.51
N VAL A 195 -13.39 -11.58 34.48
CA VAL A 195 -14.15 -10.91 35.55
C VAL A 195 -13.94 -11.59 36.91
N LEU A 196 -14.02 -12.93 36.95
CA LEU A 196 -13.76 -13.67 38.19
C LEU A 196 -12.31 -13.55 38.66
N SER A 197 -11.35 -13.47 37.75
CA SER A 197 -9.94 -13.25 38.10
C SER A 197 -9.74 -11.84 38.68
N GLU A 198 -10.34 -10.82 38.09
CA GLU A 198 -10.30 -9.43 38.56
C GLU A 198 -10.90 -9.32 39.97
N TRP A 199 -12.08 -9.91 40.21
CA TRP A 199 -12.70 -9.86 41.54
C TRP A 199 -11.92 -10.66 42.59
N LYS A 200 -11.26 -11.75 42.21
CA LYS A 200 -10.37 -12.49 43.13
C LYS A 200 -9.13 -11.69 43.53
N MET A 201 -8.65 -10.77 42.68
CA MET A 201 -7.56 -9.86 43.02
C MET A 201 -8.01 -8.81 44.06
N ASP A 202 -9.25 -8.35 43.99
CA ASP A 202 -9.89 -7.50 45.00
C ASP A 202 -10.79 -8.34 45.94
N ASN A 203 -10.15 -9.21 46.71
CA ASN A 203 -10.86 -10.13 47.61
C ASN A 203 -11.73 -9.39 48.64
N ALA A 204 -11.34 -8.16 49.05
CA ALA A 204 -12.12 -7.37 49.99
C ALA A 204 -13.46 -6.91 49.40
N ASP A 205 -13.48 -6.41 48.16
CA ASP A 205 -14.74 -6.08 47.46
C ASP A 205 -15.56 -7.34 47.15
N LEU A 206 -14.91 -8.43 46.77
CA LEU A 206 -15.57 -9.70 46.48
C LEU A 206 -16.33 -10.25 47.70
N LEU A 207 -15.67 -10.31 48.87
CA LEU A 207 -16.33 -10.73 50.12
C LEU A 207 -17.47 -9.77 50.47
N LYS A 208 -17.23 -8.45 50.45
CA LYS A 208 -18.27 -7.44 50.74
C LYS A 208 -19.53 -7.60 49.88
N ARG A 209 -19.40 -8.08 48.65
CA ARG A 209 -20.52 -8.22 47.69
C ARG A 209 -21.26 -9.55 47.79
N PHE A 210 -20.58 -10.62 48.22
CA PHE A 210 -21.10 -11.98 48.08
C PHE A 210 -21.07 -12.83 49.36
N ASP A 211 -20.32 -12.43 50.38
CA ASP A 211 -20.33 -13.05 51.72
C ASP A 211 -21.56 -12.52 52.49
N LEU A 212 -22.64 -13.28 52.46
CA LEU A 212 -23.94 -12.90 53.01
C LEU A 212 -24.02 -13.14 54.52
N ASP A 213 -23.30 -14.14 55.02
CA ASP A 213 -23.26 -14.48 56.45
C ASP A 213 -22.11 -13.79 57.22
N ASN A 214 -21.22 -13.09 56.50
CA ASN A 214 -20.05 -12.37 57.01
C ASN A 214 -19.03 -13.27 57.73
N ASN A 215 -18.90 -14.53 57.32
CA ASN A 215 -17.96 -15.48 57.93
C ASN A 215 -16.51 -15.33 57.38
N GLY A 216 -16.31 -14.51 56.35
CA GLY A 216 -15.01 -14.24 55.71
C GLY A 216 -14.60 -15.26 54.64
N VAL A 217 -15.46 -16.20 54.27
CA VAL A 217 -15.22 -17.28 53.29
C VAL A 217 -16.46 -17.52 52.44
N LEU A 218 -16.32 -17.42 51.12
CA LEU A 218 -17.43 -17.72 50.21
C LEU A 218 -17.73 -19.22 50.13
N ASP A 219 -18.96 -19.60 50.46
CA ASP A 219 -19.46 -20.96 50.31
C ASP A 219 -19.93 -21.27 48.87
N MET A 220 -20.45 -22.48 48.62
CA MET A 220 -20.89 -22.88 47.28
C MET A 220 -22.05 -22.02 46.75
N GLN A 221 -22.97 -21.57 47.59
CA GLN A 221 -24.13 -20.77 47.20
C GLN A 221 -23.72 -19.34 46.88
N GLU A 222 -22.83 -18.78 47.69
CA GLU A 222 -22.23 -17.46 47.47
C GLU A 222 -21.30 -17.44 46.24
N TRP A 223 -20.57 -18.53 45.99
CA TRP A 223 -19.81 -18.71 44.75
C TRP A 223 -20.70 -18.84 43.52
N MET A 224 -21.86 -19.49 43.61
CA MET A 224 -22.84 -19.52 42.52
C MET A 224 -23.40 -18.12 42.24
N LEU A 225 -23.68 -17.33 43.28
CA LEU A 225 -24.08 -15.93 43.16
C LEU A 225 -22.99 -15.09 42.47
N ALA A 226 -21.75 -15.20 42.92
CA ALA A 226 -20.60 -14.52 42.31
C ALA A 226 -20.42 -14.91 40.85
N ARG A 227 -20.50 -16.21 40.51
CA ARG A 227 -20.41 -16.68 39.12
C ARG A 227 -21.57 -16.17 38.25
N SER A 228 -22.79 -16.13 38.79
CA SER A 228 -23.96 -15.59 38.06
C SER A 228 -23.83 -14.09 37.80
N ALA A 229 -23.29 -13.33 38.76
CA ALA A 229 -23.01 -11.92 38.61
C ALA A 229 -21.88 -11.68 37.60
N ALA A 230 -20.82 -12.50 37.65
CA ALA A 230 -19.73 -12.45 36.68
C ALA A 230 -20.20 -12.75 35.26
N LYS A 231 -21.17 -13.66 35.09
CA LYS A 231 -21.82 -13.92 33.79
C LYS A 231 -22.53 -12.68 33.24
N ARG A 232 -23.31 -11.98 34.07
CA ARG A 232 -24.01 -10.75 33.67
C ARG A 232 -23.04 -9.62 33.33
N GLU A 233 -21.99 -9.45 34.13
CA GLU A 233 -20.94 -8.46 33.86
C GLU A 233 -20.19 -8.77 32.56
N ALA A 234 -19.87 -10.06 32.32
CA ALA A 234 -19.25 -10.51 31.08
C ALA A 234 -20.15 -10.28 29.85
N GLU A 235 -21.45 -10.51 29.96
CA GLU A 235 -22.42 -10.19 28.91
C GLU A 235 -22.42 -8.68 28.61
N LYS A 236 -22.48 -7.85 29.64
CA LYS A 236 -22.43 -6.39 29.49
C LYS A 236 -21.14 -5.93 28.79
N ARG A 237 -19.98 -6.42 29.21
CA ARG A 237 -18.69 -6.08 28.59
C ARG A 237 -18.60 -6.58 27.14
N LEU A 238 -19.18 -7.74 26.85
CA LEU A 238 -19.23 -8.28 25.49
C LEU A 238 -20.12 -7.41 24.58
N ASP A 239 -21.27 -6.96 25.09
CA ASP A 239 -22.17 -6.06 24.37
C ASP A 239 -21.52 -4.69 24.13
N GLU A 240 -20.82 -4.15 25.13
CA GLU A 240 -20.02 -2.91 25.00
C GLU A 240 -18.92 -3.06 23.95
N ALA A 241 -18.15 -4.16 24.00
CA ALA A 241 -17.10 -4.45 23.02
C ALA A 241 -17.68 -4.60 21.60
N ARG A 242 -18.84 -5.24 21.44
CA ARG A 242 -19.52 -5.39 20.15
C ARG A 242 -20.15 -4.10 19.64
N ALA A 243 -20.47 -3.16 20.53
CA ALA A 243 -20.99 -1.85 20.18
C ALA A 243 -19.90 -0.86 19.76
N GLU A 244 -18.61 -1.19 19.94
CA GLU A 244 -17.52 -0.37 19.44
C GLU A 244 -17.60 -0.23 17.91
N PRO A 245 -17.49 1.00 17.37
CA PRO A 245 -17.62 1.23 15.94
C PRO A 245 -16.47 0.57 15.17
N ASP A 246 -16.82 -0.05 14.05
CA ASP A 246 -15.84 -0.63 13.16
C ASP A 246 -14.99 0.43 12.47
N ILE A 247 -13.69 0.20 12.44
CA ILE A 247 -12.72 0.99 11.69
C ILE A 247 -12.17 0.11 10.57
N ASN A 248 -12.30 0.61 9.34
CA ASN A 248 -11.75 -0.04 8.16
C ASN A 248 -10.33 0.48 7.90
N PHE A 249 -9.44 -0.44 7.53
CA PHE A 249 -8.04 -0.16 7.25
C PHE A 249 -7.66 -0.72 5.88
N MET A 250 -6.84 0.03 5.16
CA MET A 250 -6.20 -0.41 3.93
C MET A 250 -4.69 -0.42 4.15
N ILE A 251 -4.09 -1.59 4.07
CA ILE A 251 -2.67 -1.81 4.36
C ILE A 251 -1.99 -2.61 3.24
N LYS A 252 -0.67 -2.74 3.36
CA LYS A 252 0.10 -3.59 2.45
C LYS A 252 -0.33 -5.06 2.57
N PRO A 253 -0.64 -5.75 1.46
CA PRO A 253 -0.92 -7.18 1.48
C PRO A 253 0.27 -7.99 1.99
N PRO A 254 0.05 -8.96 2.91
CA PRO A 254 1.12 -9.78 3.48
C PRO A 254 1.74 -10.75 2.47
N ASP A 255 1.01 -11.11 1.42
CA ASP A 255 1.41 -12.06 0.37
C ASP A 255 2.24 -11.43 -0.76
N GLY A 256 2.57 -10.14 -0.66
CA GLY A 256 3.40 -9.44 -1.63
C GLY A 256 2.69 -9.00 -2.90
N ARG A 257 1.35 -9.10 -2.97
CA ARG A 257 0.55 -8.48 -4.04
C ARG A 257 0.80 -6.96 -4.11
N LEU A 258 0.48 -6.38 -5.28
CA LEU A 258 0.66 -4.96 -5.53
C LEU A 258 -0.16 -4.15 -4.52
N PHE A 259 0.52 -3.33 -3.73
CA PHE A 259 -0.11 -2.27 -2.94
C PHE A 259 0.07 -0.96 -3.71
N LEU A 260 -1.01 -0.35 -4.18
CA LEU A 260 -0.95 0.84 -5.04
C LEU A 260 -1.91 1.91 -4.51
N ILE A 261 -1.43 3.14 -4.40
CA ILE A 261 -2.22 4.34 -4.11
C ILE A 261 -1.99 5.34 -5.24
N SER A 262 -3.05 5.93 -5.77
CA SER A 262 -2.93 6.91 -6.85
C SER A 262 -4.04 7.95 -6.85
N ASN A 263 -3.74 9.15 -7.37
CA ASN A 263 -4.74 10.15 -7.77
C ASN A 263 -4.83 10.30 -9.31
N LEU A 264 -4.32 9.30 -10.04
CA LEU A 264 -4.44 9.20 -11.48
C LEU A 264 -5.75 8.51 -11.85
N ASP A 265 -6.24 8.82 -13.04
CA ASP A 265 -7.39 8.16 -13.63
C ASP A 265 -7.07 6.68 -13.94
N GLN A 266 -7.80 5.76 -13.33
CA GLN A 266 -7.59 4.30 -13.41
C GLN A 266 -7.68 3.81 -14.86
N ASP A 267 -8.65 4.29 -15.63
CA ASP A 267 -8.85 3.87 -17.02
C ASP A 267 -7.64 4.27 -17.88
N LYS A 268 -7.11 5.47 -17.64
CA LYS A 268 -5.89 5.94 -18.30
C LYS A 268 -4.67 5.12 -17.90
N LEU A 269 -4.55 4.74 -16.62
CA LEU A 269 -3.45 3.91 -16.13
C LEU A 269 -3.51 2.49 -16.71
N ALA A 270 -4.68 1.86 -16.72
CA ALA A 270 -4.91 0.55 -17.31
C ALA A 270 -4.63 0.56 -18.82
N LEU A 271 -5.13 1.56 -19.55
CA LEU A 271 -4.86 1.71 -20.98
C LEU A 271 -3.37 1.87 -21.25
N ARG A 272 -2.67 2.68 -20.46
CA ARG A 272 -1.21 2.86 -20.57
C ARG A 272 -0.48 1.52 -20.39
N TYR A 273 -0.78 0.76 -19.35
CA TYR A 273 -0.15 -0.55 -19.16
C TYR A 273 -0.50 -1.53 -20.28
N LYS A 274 -1.73 -1.50 -20.81
CA LYS A 274 -2.12 -2.31 -21.97
C LYS A 274 -1.30 -1.96 -23.21
N LEU A 275 -1.11 -0.67 -23.51
CA LEU A 275 -0.29 -0.21 -24.63
C LEU A 275 1.17 -0.64 -24.48
N TRP A 276 1.74 -0.51 -23.28
CA TRP A 276 3.10 -0.96 -23.00
C TRP A 276 3.27 -2.48 -23.08
N ALA A 277 2.29 -3.26 -22.62
CA ALA A 277 2.30 -4.71 -22.80
C ALA A 277 2.38 -5.08 -24.29
N TRP A 278 1.58 -4.43 -25.14
CA TRP A 278 1.66 -4.62 -26.60
C TRP A 278 2.99 -4.17 -27.18
N ALA A 279 3.50 -3.01 -26.78
CA ALA A 279 4.78 -2.50 -27.24
C ALA A 279 5.92 -3.49 -26.95
N HIS A 280 5.98 -4.06 -25.74
CA HIS A 280 6.99 -5.05 -25.39
C HIS A 280 6.86 -6.36 -26.18
N ILE A 281 5.63 -6.81 -26.48
CA ILE A 281 5.39 -7.95 -27.39
C ILE A 281 5.93 -7.65 -28.79
N VAL A 282 5.59 -6.49 -29.35
CA VAL A 282 6.03 -6.10 -30.70
C VAL A 282 7.55 -6.04 -30.78
N ILE A 283 8.20 -5.45 -29.77
CA ILE A 283 9.66 -5.36 -29.70
C ILE A 283 10.30 -6.74 -29.55
N LEU A 284 9.74 -7.62 -28.71
CA LEU A 284 10.22 -9.00 -28.53
C LEU A 284 10.20 -9.77 -29.85
N PHE A 285 9.06 -9.81 -30.53
CA PHE A 285 8.93 -10.54 -31.79
C PHE A 285 9.73 -9.89 -32.93
N GLY A 286 9.83 -8.57 -32.95
CA GLY A 286 10.71 -7.85 -33.89
C GLY A 286 12.18 -8.23 -33.70
N ALA A 287 12.68 -8.21 -32.46
CA ALA A 287 14.06 -8.57 -32.14
C ALA A 287 14.35 -10.05 -32.46
N LEU A 288 13.46 -10.97 -32.14
CA LEU A 288 13.57 -12.38 -32.49
C LEU A 288 13.54 -12.63 -34.00
N GLY A 289 12.71 -11.89 -34.74
CA GLY A 289 12.64 -11.96 -36.19
C GLY A 289 13.95 -11.55 -36.85
N VAL A 290 14.54 -10.41 -36.43
CA VAL A 290 15.84 -9.95 -36.92
C VAL A 290 16.95 -10.91 -36.51
N LEU A 291 16.93 -11.42 -35.27
CA LEU A 291 17.89 -12.41 -34.79
C LEU A 291 17.87 -13.68 -35.66
N ALA A 292 16.68 -14.21 -35.95
CA ALA A 292 16.51 -15.41 -36.78
C ALA A 292 16.92 -15.19 -38.24
N TRP A 293 16.78 -13.96 -38.75
CA TRP A 293 17.27 -13.60 -40.07
C TRP A 293 18.81 -13.53 -40.10
N LEU A 294 19.43 -12.89 -39.11
CA LEU A 294 20.90 -12.78 -38.99
C LEU A 294 21.60 -14.12 -38.80
N THR A 295 20.96 -15.11 -38.18
CA THR A 295 21.54 -16.46 -38.04
C THR A 295 21.50 -17.26 -39.34
N ARG A 296 20.59 -16.91 -40.27
CA ARG A 296 20.45 -17.57 -41.58
C ARG A 296 21.31 -16.96 -42.67
N GLN A 297 21.82 -15.74 -42.48
CA GLN A 297 22.77 -15.16 -43.42
C GLN A 297 24.13 -15.87 -43.31
N PRO A 298 24.80 -16.16 -44.43
CA PRO A 298 26.15 -16.73 -44.42
C PRO A 298 27.15 -15.81 -43.71
#